data_AF-A0A5Q0THG3-F1
#
_entry.id   AF-A0A5Q0THG3-F1
#
_cell.length_a   1.000
_cell.length_b   1.000
_cell.length_c   1.000
_cell.angle_alpha   90.00
_cell.angle_beta   90.00
_cell.angle_gamma   90.00
#
_symmetry.space_group_name_H-M   'P 1'
#
loop_
_entity.id
_entity.type
_entity.pdbx_description
1 polymer ?
#
loop_
_entity_poly.entity_id
_entity_poly.type
_entity_poly.pdbx_seq_one_letter_code
_entity_poly.pdbx_strand_id
1 'polypeptide(L)'
;MSAIKTASKSEPHWLNKSAMAESLGISVQAFDRWGVKPVAKVGRSVYFTVADVLHNRLKNETEKHQPKTINPEELDPNGLDYERYRLTKAQADAQELKNEIAKHEVVPVEFASFALSKVAAEVSGILDALPLNMMRKHPELTTVQIENIKRALAKGMSSISTIDERMDDLIDDYIREATS
;
A
#
# COMPACT_ATOMS: atom_id res chain seq x y z
N MET A 1 33.60 -23.41 6.44
CA MET A 1 35.00 -23.09 6.12
C MET A 1 35.49 -24.07 5.08
N SER A 2 35.54 -23.69 3.79
CA SER A 2 36.02 -24.59 2.75
C SER A 2 37.54 -24.55 2.75
N ALA A 3 38.18 -25.68 3.05
CA ALA A 3 39.63 -25.78 3.16
C ALA A 3 40.27 -25.51 1.78
N ILE A 4 41.18 -24.55 1.72
CA ILE A 4 41.95 -24.26 0.50
C ILE A 4 42.75 -25.52 0.18
N LYS A 5 42.58 -26.07 -1.02
CA LYS A 5 43.30 -27.28 -1.45
C LYS A 5 44.80 -26.97 -1.52
N THR A 6 45.61 -27.76 -0.80
CA THR A 6 47.07 -27.70 -0.91
C THR A 6 47.49 -28.51 -2.13
N ALA A 7 48.09 -27.86 -3.13
CA ALA A 7 48.53 -28.50 -4.37
C ALA A 7 50.07 -28.56 -4.44
N SER A 8 50.60 -29.61 -5.09
CA SER A 8 52.05 -29.83 -5.21
C SER A 8 52.69 -29.04 -6.35
N LYS A 9 51.92 -28.69 -7.39
CA LYS A 9 52.33 -27.84 -8.52
C LYS A 9 51.21 -26.86 -8.87
N SER A 10 51.57 -25.69 -9.38
CA SER A 10 50.63 -24.69 -9.91
C SER A 10 50.19 -25.05 -11.32
N GLU A 11 48.91 -24.83 -11.63
CA GLU A 11 48.40 -25.00 -12.99
C GLU A 11 48.64 -23.74 -13.85
N PRO A 12 48.73 -23.85 -15.19
CA PRO A 12 49.07 -22.71 -16.06
C PRO A 12 48.09 -21.52 -15.99
N HIS A 13 46.83 -21.77 -15.63
CA HIS A 13 45.77 -20.76 -15.56
C HIS A 13 45.59 -20.18 -14.14
N TRP A 14 46.49 -20.53 -13.21
CA TRP A 14 46.49 -20.02 -11.84
C TRP A 14 47.45 -18.85 -11.72
N LEU A 15 46.91 -17.70 -11.33
CA LEU A 15 47.71 -16.51 -11.09
C LEU A 15 47.91 -16.31 -9.60
N ASN A 16 49.14 -15.99 -9.21
CA ASN A 16 49.40 -15.54 -7.85
C ASN A 16 48.76 -14.16 -7.64
N LYS A 17 48.61 -13.76 -6.39
CA LYS A 17 47.95 -12.51 -6.01
C LYS A 17 48.54 -11.25 -6.68
N SER A 18 49.86 -11.16 -6.75
CA SER A 18 50.54 -9.98 -7.33
C SER A 18 50.33 -9.91 -8.84
N ALA A 19 50.49 -11.03 -9.54
CA ALA A 19 50.28 -11.15 -10.97
C ALA A 19 48.80 -10.94 -11.35
N MET A 20 47.87 -11.39 -10.52
CA MET A 20 46.44 -11.14 -10.71
C MET A 20 46.11 -9.66 -10.55
N ALA A 21 46.62 -9.00 -9.50
CA ALA A 21 46.40 -7.57 -9.30
C ALA A 21 46.99 -6.73 -10.45
N GLU A 22 48.19 -7.08 -10.92
CA GLU A 22 48.84 -6.45 -12.06
C GLU A 22 48.05 -6.66 -13.36
N SER A 23 47.60 -7.88 -13.63
CA SER A 23 46.77 -8.21 -14.80
C SER A 23 45.44 -7.46 -14.82
N LEU A 24 44.91 -7.11 -13.65
CA LEU A 24 43.65 -6.36 -13.50
C LEU A 24 43.87 -4.84 -13.44
N GLY A 25 45.12 -4.37 -13.42
CA GLY A 25 45.46 -2.95 -13.32
C GLY A 25 45.14 -2.33 -11.96
N ILE A 26 45.15 -3.11 -10.87
CA ILE A 26 44.81 -2.66 -9.51
C ILE A 26 45.92 -2.93 -8.51
N SER A 27 45.85 -2.28 -7.34
CA SER A 27 46.78 -2.59 -6.24
C SER A 27 46.46 -3.93 -5.57
N VAL A 28 47.49 -4.59 -5.03
CA VAL A 28 47.35 -5.84 -4.26
C VAL A 28 46.38 -5.68 -3.07
N GLN A 29 46.35 -4.48 -2.46
CA GLN A 29 45.42 -4.13 -1.38
C GLN A 29 43.98 -3.97 -1.87
N ALA A 30 43.78 -3.42 -3.07
CA ALA A 30 42.46 -3.32 -3.68
C ALA A 30 41.91 -4.72 -4.01
N PHE A 31 42.77 -5.62 -4.49
CA PHE A 31 42.40 -7.02 -4.73
C PHE A 31 42.01 -7.75 -3.44
N ASP A 32 42.72 -7.53 -2.33
CA ASP A 32 42.33 -8.09 -1.02
C ASP A 32 40.92 -7.65 -0.59
N ARG A 33 40.61 -6.37 -0.83
CA ARG A 33 39.30 -5.81 -0.48
C ARG A 33 38.16 -6.44 -1.28
N TRP A 34 38.44 -7.07 -2.43
CA TRP A 34 37.42 -7.79 -3.20
C TRP A 34 37.06 -9.15 -2.58
N GLY A 35 37.89 -9.68 -1.68
CA GLY A 35 37.56 -10.91 -0.94
C GLY A 35 37.40 -12.15 -1.83
N VAL A 36 38.09 -12.19 -2.98
CA VAL A 36 38.04 -13.34 -3.91
C VAL A 36 38.56 -14.59 -3.20
N LYS A 37 37.84 -15.71 -3.31
CA LYS A 37 38.25 -16.98 -2.69
C LYS A 37 39.42 -17.60 -3.48
N PRO A 38 40.49 -18.04 -2.81
CA PRO A 38 41.60 -18.70 -3.49
C PRO A 38 41.26 -20.13 -3.89
N VAL A 39 41.79 -20.56 -5.04
CA VAL A 39 41.58 -21.91 -5.58
C VAL A 39 42.50 -22.92 -4.92
N ALA A 40 43.77 -22.55 -4.75
CA ALA A 40 44.77 -23.44 -4.19
C ALA A 40 45.90 -22.69 -3.50
N LYS A 41 46.59 -23.40 -2.61
CA LYS A 41 47.84 -22.97 -2.01
C LYS A 41 48.97 -23.90 -2.49
N VAL A 42 50.01 -23.33 -3.07
CA VAL A 42 51.23 -24.05 -3.48
C VAL A 42 52.41 -23.42 -2.76
N GLY A 43 53.00 -24.15 -1.81
CA GLY A 43 54.05 -23.63 -0.92
C GLY A 43 53.55 -22.46 -0.06
N ARG A 44 54.24 -21.30 -0.16
CA ARG A 44 53.88 -20.06 0.56
C ARG A 44 52.90 -19.17 -0.23
N SER A 45 52.64 -19.48 -1.50
CA SER A 45 51.85 -18.66 -2.39
C SER A 45 50.41 -19.18 -2.53
N VAL A 46 49.48 -18.25 -2.70
CA VAL A 46 48.06 -18.52 -2.89
C VAL A 46 47.67 -18.10 -4.31
N TYR A 47 46.83 -18.91 -4.95
CA TYR A 47 46.50 -18.79 -6.35
C TYR A 47 45.00 -18.59 -6.58
N PHE A 48 44.69 -17.83 -7.63
CA PHE A 48 43.35 -17.45 -8.06
C PHE A 48 43.19 -17.74 -9.55
N THR A 49 41.96 -17.99 -9.98
CA THR A 49 41.63 -18.05 -11.40
C THR A 49 40.93 -16.76 -11.83
N VAL A 50 41.12 -16.38 -13.09
CA VAL A 50 40.40 -15.21 -13.67
C VAL A 50 38.89 -15.45 -13.63
N ALA A 51 38.44 -16.70 -13.79
CA ALA A 51 37.04 -17.07 -13.70
C ALA A 51 36.44 -16.71 -12.32
N ASP A 52 37.09 -17.06 -11.21
CA ASP A 52 36.57 -16.76 -9.87
C ASP A 52 36.49 -15.26 -9.58
N VAL A 53 37.47 -14.51 -10.09
CA VAL A 53 37.47 -13.04 -9.99
C VAL A 53 36.28 -12.48 -10.76
N LEU A 54 36.07 -12.90 -12.01
CA LEU A 54 34.95 -12.44 -12.82
C LEU A 54 33.60 -12.78 -12.18
N HIS A 55 33.42 -13.99 -11.66
CA HIS A 55 32.20 -14.37 -10.94
C HIS A 55 31.96 -13.50 -9.70
N ASN A 56 33.00 -13.22 -8.91
CA ASN A 56 32.90 -12.32 -7.76
C ASN A 56 32.48 -10.90 -8.18
N ARG A 57 33.05 -10.38 -9.27
CA ARG A 57 32.75 -9.05 -9.78
C ARG A 57 31.33 -8.94 -10.34
N LEU A 58 30.94 -9.88 -11.19
CA LEU A 58 29.59 -9.93 -11.76
C LEU A 58 28.54 -10.03 -10.65
N LYS A 59 28.76 -10.89 -9.65
CA LYS A 59 27.86 -11.01 -8.50
C LYS A 59 27.71 -9.68 -7.74
N ASN A 60 28.83 -9.01 -7.44
CA ASN A 60 28.81 -7.73 -6.73
C ASN A 60 28.15 -6.61 -7.56
N GLU A 61 28.32 -6.59 -8.88
CA GLU A 61 27.63 -5.64 -9.75
C GLU A 61 26.12 -5.91 -9.83
N THR A 62 25.71 -7.18 -9.93
CA THR A 62 24.29 -7.53 -9.89
C THR A 62 23.65 -7.17 -8.54
N GLU A 63 24.35 -7.36 -7.42
CA GLU A 63 23.88 -6.98 -6.08
C GLU A 63 23.77 -5.46 -5.91
N LYS A 64 24.65 -4.67 -6.54
CA LYS A 64 24.57 -3.20 -6.52
C LYS A 64 23.41 -2.64 -7.33
N HIS A 65 23.06 -3.30 -8.42
CA HIS A 65 21.98 -2.87 -9.32
C HIS A 65 20.61 -3.44 -8.96
N GLN A 66 20.55 -4.45 -8.09
CA GLN A 66 19.29 -4.89 -7.54
C GLN A 66 18.78 -3.85 -6.55
N PRO A 67 17.56 -3.31 -6.74
CA PRO A 67 16.92 -2.58 -5.65
C PRO A 67 16.87 -3.54 -4.47
N LYS A 68 17.39 -3.13 -3.31
CA LYS A 68 17.23 -3.91 -2.08
C LYS A 68 15.73 -4.03 -1.84
N THR A 69 15.14 -5.16 -2.22
CA THR A 69 13.81 -5.54 -1.76
C THR A 69 13.93 -5.58 -0.25
N ILE A 70 13.38 -4.56 0.40
CA ILE A 70 13.31 -4.51 1.85
C ILE A 70 12.37 -5.64 2.22
N ASN A 71 12.92 -6.77 2.66
CA ASN A 71 12.13 -7.87 3.17
C ASN A 71 11.58 -7.43 4.54
N PRO A 72 10.25 -7.25 4.69
CA PRO A 72 9.69 -6.74 5.94
C PRO A 72 9.99 -7.64 7.14
N GLU A 73 10.24 -8.93 6.91
CA GLU A 73 10.58 -9.92 7.95
C GLU A 73 12.03 -9.80 8.46
N GLU A 74 12.91 -9.15 7.69
CA GLU A 74 14.33 -8.94 8.06
C GLU A 74 14.57 -7.58 8.72
N LEU A 75 13.55 -6.72 8.77
CA LEU A 75 13.63 -5.43 9.43
C LEU A 75 13.48 -5.60 10.95
N ASP A 76 14.37 -4.95 11.72
CA ASP A 76 14.20 -4.81 13.16
C ASP A 76 12.90 -4.05 13.44
N PRO A 77 11.92 -4.62 14.16
CA PRO A 77 10.65 -3.97 14.48
C PRO A 77 10.80 -2.64 15.24
N ASN A 78 11.91 -2.44 15.94
CA ASN A 78 12.23 -1.19 16.65
C ASN A 78 13.22 -0.30 15.87
N GLY A 79 13.58 -0.69 14.65
CA GLY A 79 14.50 0.02 13.78
C GLY A 79 13.81 1.12 12.96
N LEU A 80 14.54 2.21 12.72
CA LEU A 80 14.07 3.35 11.90
C LEU A 80 13.63 2.92 10.49
N ASP A 81 14.24 1.88 9.92
CA ASP A 81 13.90 1.39 8.58
C ASP A 81 12.54 0.67 8.55
N TYR A 82 12.14 0.00 9.65
CA TYR A 82 10.80 -0.58 9.79
C TYR A 82 9.73 0.50 9.89
N GLU A 83 9.96 1.54 10.71
CA GLU A 83 9.02 2.65 10.83
C GLU A 83 8.84 3.39 9.49
N ARG A 84 9.93 3.61 8.75
CA ARG A 84 9.89 4.19 7.40
C ARG A 84 9.08 3.33 6.44
N TYR A 85 9.33 2.02 6.42
CA TYR A 85 8.55 1.09 5.60
C TYR A 85 7.05 1.18 5.93
N ARG A 86 6.70 1.18 7.22
CA ARG A 86 5.31 1.26 7.68
C ARG A 86 4.65 2.59 7.27
N LEU A 87 5.38 3.70 7.37
CA LEU A 87 4.91 5.01 6.92
C LEU A 87 4.69 5.04 5.40
N THR A 88 5.65 4.55 4.61
CA THR A 88 5.52 4.49 3.15
C THR A 88 4.35 3.62 2.73
N LYS A 89 4.14 2.48 3.40
CA LYS A 89 2.97 1.63 3.16
C LYS A 89 1.67 2.38 3.46
N ALA A 90 1.55 2.99 4.64
CA ALA A 90 0.35 3.77 5.00
C ALA A 90 0.10 4.95 4.04
N GLN A 91 1.15 5.58 3.52
CA GLN A 91 1.03 6.63 2.50
C GLN A 91 0.54 6.07 1.16
N ALA A 92 0.98 4.88 0.77
CA ALA A 92 0.50 4.20 -0.43
C ALA A 92 -0.99 3.86 -0.29
N ASP A 93 -1.39 3.23 0.82
CA ASP A 93 -2.79 2.88 1.10
C ASP A 93 -3.68 4.14 1.09
N ALA A 94 -3.22 5.24 1.71
CA ALA A 94 -3.94 6.52 1.71
C ALA A 94 -4.05 7.14 0.32
N GLN A 95 -3.05 6.95 -0.54
CA GLN A 95 -3.08 7.43 -1.92
C GLN A 95 -4.00 6.58 -2.79
N GLU A 96 -4.04 5.27 -2.57
CA GLU A 96 -4.97 4.35 -3.23
C GLU A 96 -6.42 4.74 -2.92
N LEU A 97 -6.76 4.93 -1.65
CA LEU A 97 -8.09 5.39 -1.26
C LEU A 97 -8.46 6.72 -1.90
N LYS A 98 -7.53 7.69 -1.96
CA LYS A 98 -7.74 8.96 -2.67
C LYS A 98 -7.97 8.78 -4.16
N ASN A 99 -7.29 7.83 -4.79
CA ASN A 99 -7.47 7.52 -6.20
C ASN A 99 -8.85 6.89 -6.45
N GLU A 100 -9.31 6.01 -5.57
CA GLU A 100 -10.66 5.43 -5.63
C GLU A 100 -11.76 6.49 -5.47
N ILE A 101 -11.58 7.43 -4.52
CA ILE A 101 -12.47 8.59 -4.37
C ILE A 101 -12.45 9.42 -5.66
N ALA A 102 -11.28 9.70 -6.23
CA ALA A 102 -11.15 10.49 -7.46
C ALA A 102 -11.76 9.80 -8.70
N LYS A 103 -11.81 8.46 -8.69
CA LYS A 103 -12.51 7.65 -9.70
C LYS A 103 -14.02 7.53 -9.44
N HIS A 104 -14.51 8.06 -8.33
CA HIS A 104 -15.89 7.91 -7.84
C HIS A 104 -16.30 6.45 -7.58
N GLU A 105 -15.34 5.59 -7.25
CA GLU A 105 -15.62 4.19 -6.89
C GLU A 105 -16.06 4.08 -5.42
N VAL A 106 -15.55 4.98 -4.56
CA VAL A 106 -15.89 5.04 -3.14
C VAL A 106 -16.24 6.48 -2.74
N VAL A 107 -17.12 6.62 -1.74
CA VAL A 107 -17.49 7.92 -1.16
C VAL A 107 -17.26 7.90 0.36
N PRO A 108 -16.74 9.00 0.93
CA PRO A 108 -16.68 9.14 2.39
C PRO A 108 -18.08 9.08 3.00
N VAL A 109 -18.18 8.51 4.21
CA VAL A 109 -19.45 8.39 4.93
C VAL A 109 -20.04 9.78 5.22
N GLU A 110 -19.19 10.76 5.54
CA GLU A 110 -19.61 12.14 5.79
C GLU A 110 -20.25 12.78 4.55
N PHE A 111 -19.76 12.43 3.35
CA PHE A 111 -20.36 12.89 2.11
C PHE A 111 -21.73 12.22 1.90
N ALA A 112 -21.85 10.92 2.16
CA ALA A 112 -23.13 10.22 2.04
C ALA A 112 -24.18 10.81 3.00
N SER A 113 -23.81 11.06 4.26
CA SER A 113 -24.70 11.70 5.25
C SER A 113 -25.11 13.09 4.78
N PHE A 114 -24.15 13.92 4.37
CA PHE A 114 -24.43 15.24 3.82
C PHE A 114 -25.38 15.20 2.61
N ALA A 115 -25.16 14.27 1.67
CA ALA A 115 -25.99 14.12 0.49
C ALA A 115 -27.42 13.69 0.87
N LEU A 116 -27.58 12.75 1.80
CA LEU A 116 -28.89 12.33 2.29
C LEU A 116 -29.61 13.46 3.03
N SER A 117 -28.95 14.20 3.93
CA SER A 117 -29.58 15.34 4.63
C SER A 117 -30.06 16.41 3.64
N LYS A 118 -29.29 16.64 2.56
CA LYS A 118 -29.67 17.59 1.51
C LYS A 118 -30.91 17.13 0.74
N VAL A 119 -30.96 15.87 0.32
CA VAL A 119 -32.13 15.28 -0.36
C VAL A 119 -33.34 15.25 0.57
N ALA A 120 -33.15 14.89 1.83
CA ALA A 120 -34.19 14.90 2.87
C ALA A 120 -34.81 16.28 3.08
N ALA A 121 -33.99 17.35 3.08
CA ALA A 121 -34.45 18.73 3.18
C ALA A 121 -35.26 19.16 1.96
N GLU A 122 -34.82 18.81 0.75
CA GLU A 122 -35.56 19.11 -0.49
C GLU A 122 -36.93 18.43 -0.52
N VAL A 123 -36.98 17.14 -0.15
CA VAL A 123 -38.23 16.38 -0.06
C VAL A 123 -39.15 16.96 1.02
N SER A 124 -38.63 17.30 2.19
CA SER A 124 -39.41 17.95 3.25
C SER A 124 -40.07 19.24 2.77
N GLY A 125 -39.35 20.09 2.02
CA GLY A 125 -39.91 21.32 1.45
C GLY A 125 -41.07 21.07 0.47
N ILE A 126 -40.98 20.00 -0.33
CA ILE A 126 -42.08 19.60 -1.24
C ILE A 126 -43.28 19.09 -0.43
N LEU A 127 -43.04 18.28 0.59
CA LEU A 127 -44.09 17.71 1.44
C LEU A 127 -44.82 18.79 2.26
N ASP A 128 -44.11 19.81 2.74
CA ASP A 128 -44.72 20.96 3.44
C ASP A 128 -45.66 21.77 2.55
N ALA A 129 -45.34 21.90 1.25
CA ALA A 129 -46.18 22.60 0.28
C ALA A 129 -47.40 21.78 -0.18
N LEU A 130 -47.40 20.47 0.05
CA LEU A 130 -48.38 19.53 -0.49
C LEU A 130 -49.80 19.76 0.06
N PRO A 131 -50.05 19.94 1.38
CA PRO A 131 -51.37 20.22 1.92
C PRO A 131 -52.02 21.46 1.31
N LEU A 132 -51.26 22.55 1.18
CA LEU A 132 -51.75 23.81 0.62
C LEU A 132 -52.11 23.67 -0.86
N ASN A 133 -51.27 22.96 -1.63
CA ASN A 133 -51.53 22.67 -3.03
C ASN A 133 -52.77 21.79 -3.21
N MET A 134 -52.98 20.80 -2.34
CA MET A 134 -54.19 19.98 -2.34
C MET A 134 -55.44 20.80 -2.02
N MET A 135 -55.39 21.65 -1.00
CA MET A 135 -56.51 22.55 -0.66
C MET A 135 -56.92 23.43 -1.84
N ARG A 136 -55.95 23.93 -2.61
CA ARG A 136 -56.21 24.77 -3.79
C ARG A 136 -56.80 23.99 -4.96
N LYS A 137 -56.39 22.73 -5.16
CA LYS A 137 -56.85 21.88 -6.28
C LYS A 137 -58.14 21.11 -5.97
N HIS A 138 -58.42 20.86 -4.70
CA HIS A 138 -59.53 20.04 -4.22
C HIS A 138 -60.32 20.78 -3.12
N PRO A 139 -61.12 21.80 -3.47
CA PRO A 139 -61.93 22.55 -2.50
C PRO A 139 -62.99 21.69 -1.78
N GLU A 140 -63.31 20.52 -2.33
CA GLU A 140 -64.25 19.53 -1.78
C GLU A 140 -63.73 18.82 -0.52
N LEU A 141 -62.43 18.90 -0.23
CA LEU A 141 -61.84 18.25 0.93
C LEU A 141 -62.31 18.91 2.23
N THR A 142 -62.76 18.09 3.18
CA THR A 142 -63.15 18.57 4.51
C THR A 142 -61.92 18.96 5.33
N THR A 143 -62.10 19.91 6.26
CA THR A 143 -61.04 20.35 7.18
C THR A 143 -60.41 19.19 7.96
N VAL A 144 -61.22 18.19 8.34
CA VAL A 144 -60.77 16.99 9.06
C VAL A 144 -59.86 16.11 8.19
N GLN A 145 -60.19 15.93 6.91
CA GLN A 145 -59.34 15.18 5.98
C GLN A 145 -57.99 15.87 5.76
N ILE A 146 -57.99 17.19 5.61
CA ILE A 146 -56.76 17.99 5.46
C ILE A 146 -55.88 17.86 6.69
N GLU A 147 -56.46 17.91 7.89
CA GLU A 147 -55.70 17.78 9.14
C GLU A 147 -55.10 16.38 9.32
N ASN A 148 -55.84 15.34 8.92
CA ASN A 148 -55.32 13.97 8.89
C ASN A 148 -54.15 13.81 7.91
N ILE A 149 -54.24 14.44 6.72
CA ILE A 149 -53.16 14.44 5.73
C ILE A 149 -51.92 15.15 6.28
N LYS A 150 -52.08 16.33 6.88
CA LYS A 150 -50.98 17.07 7.52
C LYS A 150 -50.30 16.23 8.61
N ARG A 151 -51.08 15.57 9.46
CA ARG A 151 -50.53 14.72 10.52
C ARG A 151 -49.76 13.52 9.97
N ALA A 152 -50.25 12.89 8.90
CA ALA A 152 -49.55 11.79 8.24
C ALA A 152 -48.23 12.26 7.59
N LEU A 153 -48.25 13.41 6.92
CA LEU A 153 -47.04 14.02 6.33
C LEU A 153 -46.01 14.40 7.39
N ALA A 154 -46.44 15.00 8.50
CA ALA A 154 -45.55 15.35 9.62
C ALA A 154 -44.81 14.12 10.15
N LYS A 155 -45.50 12.98 10.30
CA LYS A 155 -44.87 11.71 10.72
C LYS A 155 -43.83 11.24 9.71
N GLY A 156 -44.12 11.34 8.41
CA GLY A 156 -43.15 10.98 7.35
C GLY A 156 -41.93 11.89 7.34
N MET A 157 -42.14 13.21 7.49
CA MET A 157 -41.05 14.20 7.53
C MET A 157 -40.12 13.98 8.72
N SER A 158 -40.66 13.66 9.91
CA SER A 158 -39.83 13.34 11.07
C SER A 158 -38.95 12.10 10.87
N SER A 159 -39.39 11.12 10.08
CA SER A 159 -38.56 9.95 9.73
C SER A 159 -37.50 10.26 8.68
N ILE A 160 -37.77 11.21 7.78
CA ILE A 160 -36.82 11.66 6.75
C ILE A 160 -35.74 12.55 7.38
N SER A 161 -36.09 13.36 8.37
CA SER A 161 -35.17 14.29 9.01
C SER A 161 -34.11 13.62 9.90
N THR A 162 -34.29 12.35 10.27
CA THR A 162 -33.37 11.59 11.13
C THR A 162 -32.64 10.48 10.37
N ILE A 163 -32.64 10.54 9.03
CA ILE A 163 -32.04 9.49 8.19
C ILE A 163 -30.50 9.50 8.27
N ASP A 164 -29.91 10.67 8.47
CA ASP A 164 -28.47 10.88 8.62
C ASP A 164 -27.95 10.34 9.96
N GLU A 165 -28.72 10.50 11.03
CA GLU A 165 -28.43 9.92 12.34
C GLU A 165 -28.41 8.38 12.33
N ARG A 166 -29.10 7.75 11.36
CA ARG A 166 -29.19 6.30 11.21
C ARG A 166 -28.23 5.72 10.19
N MET A 167 -27.36 6.54 9.61
CA MET A 167 -26.44 6.11 8.55
C MET A 167 -25.52 4.99 9.00
N ASP A 168 -24.93 5.11 10.19
CA ASP A 168 -23.97 4.14 10.71
C ASP A 168 -24.62 2.76 10.90
N ASP A 169 -25.82 2.73 11.50
CA ASP A 169 -26.59 1.49 11.68
C ASP A 169 -26.92 0.83 10.33
N LEU A 170 -27.29 1.63 9.31
CA LEU A 170 -27.61 1.13 7.97
C LEU A 170 -26.37 0.55 7.26
N ILE A 171 -25.21 1.16 7.45
CA ILE A 171 -23.93 0.66 6.93
C ILE A 171 -23.59 -0.67 7.61
N ASP A 172 -23.72 -0.73 8.93
CA ASP A 172 -23.45 -1.96 9.70
C ASP A 172 -24.38 -3.10 9.29
N ASP A 173 -25.66 -2.82 9.09
CA ASP A 173 -26.64 -3.77 8.59
C ASP A 173 -26.26 -4.27 7.17
N TYR A 174 -25.90 -3.35 6.26
CA TYR A 174 -25.45 -3.71 4.92
C TYR A 174 -24.20 -4.59 4.93
N ILE A 175 -23.19 -4.27 5.76
CA ILE A 175 -21.97 -5.08 5.91
C ILE A 175 -22.32 -6.47 6.44
N ARG A 176 -23.20 -6.56 7.44
CA ARG A 176 -23.66 -7.85 7.99
C ARG A 176 -24.35 -8.70 6.92
N GLU A 177 -25.23 -8.12 6.11
CA GLU A 177 -25.90 -8.82 5.02
C GLU A 177 -24.94 -9.25 3.91
N ALA A 178 -24.00 -8.39 3.51
CA ALA A 178 -23.04 -8.68 2.45
C ALA A 178 -21.99 -9.74 2.82
N THR A 179 -21.75 -9.94 4.13
CA THR A 179 -20.77 -10.89 4.66
C THR A 179 -21.40 -12.24 5.07
N SER A 180 -22.74 -12.34 5.08
CA SER A 180 -23.50 -13.55 5.41
C SER A 180 -23.71 -14.45 4.20
#